data_AF-A0A7V3MJF9-F1
#
_entry.id   AF-A0A7V3MJF9-F1
#
_cell.length_a   1.000
_cell.length_b   1.000
_cell.length_c   1.000
_cell.angle_alpha   90.00
_cell.angle_beta   90.00
_cell.angle_gamma   90.00
#
_symmetry.space_group_name_H-M   'P 1'
#
loop_
_entity.id
_entity.type
_entity.pdbx_description
1 polymer ?
#
loop_
_entity_poly.entity_id
_entity_poly.type
_entity_poly.pdbx_seq_one_letter_code
_entity_poly.pdbx_strand_id
1 'polypeptide(L)' 'MVNADRARSRTFVVTGAASGIGLATARRLLAEGGSVVGADVAPPPDLGPDFR' A
#
# COMPACT_ATOMS: atom_id res chain seq x y z
N MET A 1 13.79 -16.87 -2.39
CA MET A 1 14.14 -15.48 -2.72
C MET A 1 12.88 -14.80 -3.20
N VAL A 2 12.40 -13.76 -2.49
CA VAL A 2 11.15 -13.07 -2.87
C VAL A 2 11.49 -12.08 -3.98
N ASN A 3 10.75 -12.10 -5.10
CA ASN A 3 10.97 -11.18 -6.20
C ASN A 3 10.59 -9.75 -5.76
N ALA A 4 11.56 -8.82 -5.80
CA ALA A 4 11.40 -7.45 -5.35
C ALA A 4 10.41 -6.62 -6.18
N ASP A 5 10.05 -7.08 -7.38
CA ASP A 5 9.13 -6.40 -8.30
C ASP A 5 7.75 -7.09 -8.36
N ARG A 6 7.39 -7.95 -7.40
CA ARG A 6 6.10 -8.67 -7.43
C ARG A 6 4.91 -7.73 -7.51
N ALA A 7 4.98 -6.55 -6.89
CA ALA A 7 3.89 -5.58 -6.89
C ALA A 7 3.89 -4.66 -8.12
N ARG A 8 4.95 -4.62 -8.92
CA ARG A 8 5.08 -3.69 -10.04
C ARG A 8 3.92 -3.84 -11.01
N SER A 9 3.33 -2.71 -11.42
CA SER A 9 2.20 -2.63 -12.36
C SER A 9 0.94 -3.37 -11.89
N ARG A 10 0.76 -3.54 -10.58
CA ARG A 10 -0.45 -4.11 -9.98
C ARG A 10 -1.10 -3.14 -9.01
N THR A 11 -2.40 -3.29 -8.83
CA THR A 11 -3.19 -2.54 -7.84
C THR A 11 -3.63 -3.46 -6.71
N PHE A 12 -3.49 -3.02 -5.47
CA PHE A 12 -3.85 -3.76 -4.27
C PHE A 12 -4.88 -2.99 -3.45
N VAL A 13 -5.79 -3.70 -2.79
CA VAL A 13 -6.68 -3.11 -1.77
C VAL A 13 -6.14 -3.54 -0.41
N VAL A 14 -5.90 -2.57 0.48
CA VAL A 14 -5.43 -2.82 1.86
C VAL A 14 -6.46 -2.25 2.83
N THR A 15 -7.07 -3.12 3.63
CA THR A 15 -7.95 -2.71 4.73
C THR A 15 -7.14 -2.44 6.00
N GLY A 16 -7.58 -1.51 6.85
CA GLY A 16 -6.81 -1.11 8.03
C GLY A 16 -5.53 -0.35 7.65
N ALA A 17 -5.54 0.35 6.49
CA ALA A 17 -4.36 0.95 5.89
C ALA A 17 -3.86 2.20 6.61
N ALA A 18 -4.62 2.78 7.55
CA ALA A 18 -4.23 4.01 8.21
C ALA A 18 -3.19 3.81 9.33
N SER A 19 -3.01 2.58 9.82
CA SER A 19 -2.08 2.32 10.93
C SER A 19 -1.52 0.90 10.95
N GLY A 20 -0.57 0.65 11.87
CA GLY A 20 -0.06 -0.68 12.19
C GLY A 20 0.40 -1.48 10.97
N ILE A 21 -0.03 -2.74 10.92
CA ILE A 21 0.38 -3.69 9.87
C ILE A 21 -0.17 -3.27 8.51
N GLY A 22 -1.42 -2.79 8.42
CA GLY A 22 -1.99 -2.39 7.14
C GLY A 22 -1.20 -1.23 6.50
N LEU A 23 -0.82 -0.23 7.29
CA LEU A 23 0.06 0.85 6.83
C LEU A 23 1.43 0.33 6.39
N ALA A 24 2.04 -0.58 7.16
CA ALA A 24 3.33 -1.17 6.79
C ALA A 24 3.23 -1.98 5.47
N THR A 25 2.13 -2.71 5.27
CA THR A 25 1.85 -3.43 4.03
C THR A 25 1.66 -2.48 2.85
N ALA A 26 0.86 -1.43 3.00
CA ALA A 26 0.66 -0.42 1.95
C ALA A 26 2.00 0.20 1.51
N ARG A 27 2.82 0.65 2.47
CA ARG A 27 4.16 1.19 2.21
C ARG A 27 5.06 0.21 1.46
N ARG A 28 5.04 -1.08 1.86
CA ARG A 28 5.87 -2.10 1.21
C ARG A 28 5.45 -2.31 -0.25
N LEU A 29 4.15 -2.38 -0.53
CA LEU A 29 3.62 -2.56 -1.88
C LEU A 29 3.91 -1.36 -2.79
N LEU A 30 3.77 -0.14 -2.26
CA LEU A 30 4.15 1.09 -2.97
C LEU A 30 5.64 1.12 -3.29
N ALA A 31 6.50 0.75 -2.33
CA ALA A 31 7.95 0.69 -2.52
C ALA A 31 8.40 -0.36 -3.55
N GLU A 32 7.57 -1.36 -3.84
CA GLU A 32 7.77 -2.34 -4.92
C GLU A 32 7.21 -1.86 -6.28
N GLY A 33 6.70 -0.62 -6.36
CA GLY A 33 6.14 -0.02 -7.58
C GLY A 33 4.70 -0.44 -7.89
N GLY A 34 3.97 -0.92 -6.89
CA GLY A 34 2.52 -1.14 -6.99
C GLY A 34 1.72 0.11 -6.67
N SER A 35 0.45 0.14 -7.08
CA SER A 35 -0.53 1.12 -6.61
C SER A 35 -1.38 0.50 -5.50
N VAL A 36 -1.80 1.31 -4.53
CA VAL A 36 -2.57 0.82 -3.38
C VAL A 36 -3.82 1.68 -3.19
N VAL A 37 -4.96 0.99 -3.02
CA VAL A 37 -6.21 1.59 -2.52
C VAL A 37 -6.31 1.24 -1.04
N GLY A 38 -6.27 2.25 -0.17
CA GLY A 38 -6.41 2.12 1.27
C GLY A 38 -7.86 2.24 1.72
N ALA A 39 -8.34 1.27 2.50
CA ALA A 39 -9.65 1.32 3.13
C ALA A 39 -9.48 1.31 4.65
N ASP A 40 -9.91 2.38 5.31
CA ASP A 40 -9.86 2.49 6.77
C ASP A 40 -10.99 3.41 7.25
N VAL A 41 -11.35 3.27 8.53
CA VAL A 41 -12.27 4.20 9.20
C VAL A 41 -11.56 5.49 9.63
N ALA A 42 -10.24 5.42 9.85
CA ALA A 42 -9.41 6.57 10.13
C ALA A 42 -8.99 7.29 8.83
N PRO A 43 -8.64 8.59 8.90
CA PRO A 43 -8.14 9.33 7.75
C PRO A 43 -6.89 8.67 7.12
N PRO A 44 -6.75 8.73 5.79
CA PRO A 44 -5.59 8.15 5.11
C PRO A 44 -4.30 8.93 5.45
N PRO A 45 -3.16 8.24 5.59
CA PRO A 45 -1.86 8.90 5.68
C PRO A 45 -1.41 9.41 4.32
N ASP A 46 -0.55 10.43 4.31
CA ASP A 46 0.11 10.87 3.07
C ASP A 46 1.22 9.88 2.68
N LEU A 47 0.97 9.11 1.63
CA LEU A 47 1.92 8.12 1.07
C LEU A 47 2.25 8.41 -0.41
N GLY A 48 1.90 9.60 -0.91
CA GLY A 48 2.14 10.00 -2.30
C GLY A 48 1.08 9.51 -3.31
N PRO A 49 1.31 9.75 -4.61
CA PRO A 49 0.27 9.72 -5.64
C PRO A 49 -0.27 8.33 -6.01
N ASP A 50 0.51 7.28 -5.73
CA ASP A 50 0.13 5.89 -6.01
C ASP A 50 -0.70 5.24 -4.88
N PHE A 51 -0.94 5.98 -3.80
CA PHE A 51 -1.87 5.63 -2.72
C PHE A 51 -3.17 6.43 -2.87
N ARG A 52 -4.31 5.74 -2.88
CA ARG A 52 -5.65 6.33 -2.96
C ARG A 52 -6.56 5.85 -1.85
#